data_AF-A0A7S4SIR9-F1
#
_entry.id   AF-A0A7S4SIR9-F1
#
_cell.length_a   1.000
_cell.length_b   1.000
_cell.length_c   1.000
_cell.angle_alpha   90.00
_cell.angle_beta   90.00
_cell.angle_gamma   90.00
#
_symmetry.space_group_name_H-M   'P 1'
#
loop_
_entity.id
_entity.type
_entity.pdbx_description
1 polymer ?
#
loop_
_entity_poly.entity_id
_entity_poly.type
_entity_poly.pdbx_seq_one_letter_code
_entity_poly.pdbx_strand_id
1 'polypeptide(L)'
;VGIAKLLNLELLHLHNNRLQGAVPPLALKGQTESSFIADCGSPSEFESPLDCPDCTMCCNSQQECDVTTATTRFGTRAAAGVGLVSGFLCLVVLASLLRRQRKELQEYLSAESDAYDTVGKNSVYCFFLSNSITAWVLA
;
A
#
# COMPACT_ATOMS: atom_id res chain seq x y z
N VAL A 1 -18.74 -45.20 -15.82
CA VAL A 1 -17.29 -45.54 -15.78
C VAL A 1 -16.60 -44.39 -15.07
N GLY A 2 -15.77 -44.65 -14.06
CA GLY A 2 -15.22 -43.59 -13.19
C GLY A 2 -13.74 -43.25 -13.44
N ILE A 3 -13.32 -42.11 -12.93
CA ILE A 3 -11.96 -41.54 -13.04
C ILE A 3 -10.83 -42.48 -12.60
N ALA A 4 -11.10 -43.38 -11.64
CA ALA A 4 -10.18 -44.41 -11.15
C ALA A 4 -9.62 -45.40 -12.21
N LYS A 5 -10.05 -45.33 -13.47
CA LYS A 5 -9.50 -46.14 -14.58
C LYS A 5 -8.50 -45.40 -15.48
N LEU A 6 -8.17 -44.14 -15.18
CA LEU A 6 -7.27 -43.31 -16.00
C LEU A 6 -5.79 -43.52 -15.61
N LEU A 7 -5.20 -44.64 -16.07
CA LEU A 7 -3.86 -45.12 -15.69
C LEU A 7 -2.66 -44.19 -16.02
N ASN A 8 -2.90 -43.04 -16.66
CA ASN A 8 -1.88 -42.02 -16.96
C ASN A 8 -2.27 -40.61 -16.47
N LEU A 9 -3.21 -40.51 -15.53
CA LEU A 9 -3.60 -39.23 -14.92
C LEU A 9 -2.53 -38.81 -13.90
N GLU A 10 -1.92 -37.64 -14.07
CA GLU A 10 -0.78 -37.17 -13.23
C GLU A 10 -1.18 -36.04 -12.25
N LEU A 11 -2.33 -35.42 -12.48
CA LEU A 11 -2.84 -34.25 -11.75
C LEU A 11 -4.39 -34.24 -11.73
N LEU A 12 -5.00 -33.88 -10.59
CA LEU A 12 -6.46 -33.80 -10.38
C LEU A 12 -6.81 -32.82 -9.24
N HIS A 13 -7.44 -31.67 -9.52
CA HIS A 13 -7.66 -30.55 -8.57
C HIS A 13 -9.15 -30.15 -8.47
N LEU A 14 -9.77 -30.02 -7.26
CA LEU A 14 -11.21 -29.83 -6.93
C LEU A 14 -11.70 -28.86 -5.70
N HIS A 15 -11.75 -27.48 -5.82
CA HIS A 15 -12.54 -26.24 -5.33
C HIS A 15 -13.25 -25.28 -6.40
N ASN A 16 -14.58 -25.29 -6.59
CA ASN A 16 -15.56 -24.65 -7.55
C ASN A 16 -17.01 -25.28 -7.60
N ASN A 17 -17.22 -26.61 -7.56
CA ASN A 17 -18.57 -27.30 -7.64
C ASN A 17 -18.95 -28.39 -6.56
N ARG A 18 -19.10 -28.06 -5.26
CA ARG A 18 -19.53 -28.90 -4.07
C ARG A 18 -19.73 -30.44 -4.20
N LEU A 19 -18.76 -31.26 -3.76
CA LEU A 19 -18.91 -32.73 -3.62
C LEU A 19 -19.44 -33.18 -2.25
N GLN A 20 -19.92 -34.43 -2.19
CA GLN A 20 -20.33 -35.17 -0.99
C GLN A 20 -20.14 -36.68 -1.21
N GLY A 21 -19.65 -37.39 -0.19
CA GLY A 21 -19.47 -38.84 -0.23
C GLY A 21 -18.11 -39.27 -0.78
N ALA A 22 -17.66 -40.46 -0.38
CA ALA A 22 -16.28 -40.89 -0.57
C ALA A 22 -15.83 -41.04 -2.04
N VAL A 23 -14.64 -40.50 -2.32
CA VAL A 23 -13.98 -40.61 -3.64
C VAL A 23 -13.44 -42.03 -3.88
N PRO A 24 -13.58 -42.57 -5.10
CA PRO A 24 -13.01 -43.87 -5.45
C PRO A 24 -11.46 -43.82 -5.43
N PRO A 25 -10.78 -44.91 -5.02
CA PRO A 25 -9.32 -44.94 -4.97
C PRO A 25 -8.70 -44.67 -6.35
N LEU A 26 -7.79 -43.70 -6.40
CA LEU A 26 -7.17 -43.18 -7.61
C LEU A 26 -5.68 -43.55 -7.67
N ALA A 27 -5.24 -44.03 -8.83
CA ALA A 27 -3.84 -44.36 -9.11
C ALA A 27 -3.22 -43.28 -10.00
N LEU A 28 -2.79 -42.17 -9.38
CA LEU A 28 -2.14 -41.08 -10.12
C LEU A 28 -0.68 -41.44 -10.46
N LYS A 29 -0.30 -41.20 -11.71
CA LYS A 29 1.05 -41.48 -12.23
C LYS A 29 1.99 -40.33 -11.87
N GLY A 30 3.10 -40.65 -11.19
CA GLY A 30 4.04 -39.65 -10.69
C GLY A 30 3.50 -38.83 -9.50
N GLN A 31 2.62 -39.41 -8.68
CA GLN A 31 1.94 -38.72 -7.59
C GLN A 31 2.90 -37.99 -6.64
N THR A 32 2.64 -36.69 -6.46
CA THR A 32 3.26 -35.80 -5.47
C THR A 32 2.19 -35.25 -4.52
N GLU A 33 2.58 -34.56 -3.45
CA GLU A 33 1.63 -33.99 -2.46
C GLU A 33 0.68 -32.92 -3.05
N SER A 34 0.95 -32.42 -4.27
CA SER A 34 0.08 -31.53 -5.05
C SER A 34 -0.45 -32.17 -6.36
N SER A 35 -0.37 -33.50 -6.50
CA SER A 35 -1.01 -34.20 -7.63
C SER A 35 -2.53 -34.35 -7.47
N PHE A 36 -3.05 -34.25 -6.25
CA PHE A 36 -4.45 -34.57 -5.90
C PHE A 36 -4.98 -33.51 -4.93
N ILE A 37 -5.97 -32.72 -5.29
CA ILE A 37 -6.47 -31.56 -4.51
C ILE A 37 -8.09 -31.60 -4.69
N ALA A 38 -9.28 -31.52 -3.95
CA ALA A 38 -10.12 -31.41 -2.63
C ALA A 38 -10.26 -30.39 -1.33
N ASP A 39 -9.90 -30.40 0.02
CA ASP A 39 -10.61 -29.59 1.15
C ASP A 39 -9.98 -28.38 2.01
N CYS A 40 -10.52 -27.13 1.98
CA CYS A 40 -10.03 -25.79 2.53
C CYS A 40 -11.12 -24.88 3.14
N GLY A 41 -12.19 -25.43 3.72
CA GLY A 41 -13.03 -24.59 4.59
C GLY A 41 -12.21 -24.08 5.79
N SER A 42 -12.42 -22.83 6.23
CA SER A 42 -12.14 -22.50 7.64
C SER A 42 -13.18 -23.27 8.46
N PRO A 43 -12.82 -24.30 9.26
CA PRO A 43 -13.83 -25.22 9.80
C PRO A 43 -14.80 -24.57 10.80
N SER A 44 -14.47 -23.37 11.28
CA SER A 44 -15.25 -22.62 12.27
C SER A 44 -16.47 -21.88 11.72
N GLU A 45 -16.63 -21.80 10.39
CA GLU A 45 -17.72 -21.02 9.74
C GLU A 45 -18.90 -21.89 9.28
N PHE A 46 -18.88 -23.20 9.52
CA PHE A 46 -19.88 -24.16 9.03
C PHE A 46 -20.35 -25.10 10.16
N GLU A 47 -21.67 -25.37 10.24
CA GLU A 47 -22.23 -26.32 11.22
C GLU A 47 -21.85 -27.79 10.94
N SER A 48 -21.38 -28.08 9.73
CA SER A 48 -20.82 -29.36 9.32
C SER A 48 -19.53 -29.13 8.54
N PRO A 49 -18.48 -29.95 8.73
CA PRO A 49 -17.29 -29.90 7.87
C PRO A 49 -17.67 -30.19 6.42
N LEU A 50 -16.84 -29.74 5.48
CA LEU A 50 -16.89 -30.30 4.13
C LEU A 50 -16.34 -31.73 4.14
N ASP A 51 -16.76 -32.48 3.11
CA ASP A 51 -16.19 -33.76 2.71
C ASP A 51 -15.76 -33.58 1.26
N CYS A 52 -14.63 -32.89 1.08
CA CYS A 52 -13.97 -32.67 -0.20
C CYS A 52 -12.91 -33.79 -0.30
N PRO A 53 -13.15 -34.93 -1.01
CA PRO A 53 -12.37 -36.16 -0.80
C PRO A 53 -11.35 -36.47 -1.92
N ASP A 54 -11.25 -35.57 -2.91
CA ASP A 54 -10.28 -35.58 -4.02
C ASP A 54 -8.96 -34.78 -3.73
N CYS A 55 -8.63 -34.35 -2.50
CA CYS A 55 -7.42 -33.54 -2.14
C CYS A 55 -6.50 -34.31 -1.17
N THR A 56 -5.19 -34.08 -1.30
CA THR A 56 -4.21 -34.14 -0.21
C THR A 56 -3.95 -32.77 0.45
N MET A 57 -4.39 -31.64 -0.14
CA MET A 57 -4.49 -30.32 0.55
C MET A 57 -5.89 -29.71 0.46
N CYS A 58 -6.16 -28.51 -0.12
CA CYS A 58 -7.41 -27.77 0.25
C CYS A 58 -8.41 -27.08 -0.80
N CYS A 59 -9.77 -27.21 -0.70
CA CYS A 59 -10.94 -26.42 -1.27
C CYS A 59 -11.66 -25.36 -0.40
N ASN A 60 -11.82 -24.13 -0.90
CA ASN A 60 -12.99 -23.34 -0.50
C ASN A 60 -14.29 -24.06 -0.95
N SER A 61 -15.40 -23.92 -0.22
CA SER A 61 -16.60 -24.80 -0.16
C SER A 61 -17.11 -25.66 -1.39
N GLN A 62 -16.28 -26.39 -2.19
CA GLN A 62 -16.52 -26.58 -3.65
C GLN A 62 -15.75 -27.77 -4.44
N GLN A 63 -15.34 -27.67 -5.76
CA GLN A 63 -14.68 -28.62 -6.77
C GLN A 63 -13.71 -28.24 -8.06
N GLU A 64 -12.78 -27.23 -8.23
CA GLU A 64 -11.32 -27.11 -8.80
C GLU A 64 -10.11 -26.48 -7.87
N CYS A 65 -9.23 -27.24 -7.13
CA CYS A 65 -8.59 -26.98 -5.73
C CYS A 65 -7.45 -25.89 -5.56
N ASP A 66 -7.06 -25.54 -4.30
CA ASP A 66 -6.07 -24.47 -3.92
C ASP A 66 -4.62 -24.96 -3.66
N VAL A 67 -3.66 -24.29 -4.30
CA VAL A 67 -2.21 -24.39 -4.02
C VAL A 67 -1.67 -23.04 -3.56
N THR A 68 -1.40 -22.91 -2.26
CA THR A 68 -0.81 -21.70 -1.67
C THR A 68 0.66 -21.55 -2.08
N THR A 69 0.89 -21.16 -3.33
CA THR A 69 2.23 -20.82 -3.86
C THR A 69 2.86 -19.78 -2.94
N ALA A 70 3.94 -20.20 -2.25
CA ALA A 70 4.44 -19.51 -1.08
C ALA A 70 4.63 -18.02 -1.36
N THR A 71 3.85 -17.19 -0.65
CA THR A 71 3.76 -15.73 -0.88
C THR A 71 5.16 -15.19 -1.08
N THR A 72 5.43 -14.65 -2.27
CA THR A 72 6.79 -14.34 -2.71
C THR A 72 7.43 -13.46 -1.65
N ARG A 73 8.43 -14.00 -0.95
CA ARG A 73 9.15 -13.31 0.13
C ARG A 73 9.99 -12.21 -0.50
N PHE A 74 9.32 -11.13 -0.87
CA PHE A 74 9.89 -9.92 -1.45
C PHE A 74 10.91 -9.42 -0.43
N GLY A 75 12.19 -9.70 -0.72
CA GLY A 75 13.20 -9.81 0.32
C GLY A 75 13.22 -8.56 1.19
N THR A 76 13.19 -8.71 2.51
CA THR A 76 13.04 -7.57 3.44
C THR A 76 14.08 -6.47 3.20
N ARG A 77 15.26 -6.83 2.70
CA ARG A 77 16.32 -5.93 2.22
C ARG A 77 15.93 -5.10 0.98
N ALA A 78 15.22 -5.68 0.01
CA ALA A 78 14.71 -4.98 -1.17
C ALA A 78 13.57 -4.02 -0.79
N ALA A 79 12.63 -4.46 0.05
CA ALA A 79 11.57 -3.60 0.56
C ALA A 79 12.13 -2.40 1.36
N ALA A 80 13.12 -2.64 2.23
CA ALA A 80 13.82 -1.58 2.95
C ALA A 80 14.55 -0.60 2.02
N GLY A 81 15.22 -1.10 0.96
CA GLY A 81 15.88 -0.26 -0.04
C GLY A 81 14.92 0.69 -0.77
N VAL A 82 13.78 0.18 -1.22
CA VAL A 82 12.73 0.99 -1.87
C VAL A 82 12.14 2.02 -0.89
N GLY A 83 11.92 1.64 0.38
CA GLY A 83 11.46 2.55 1.43
C GLY A 83 12.43 3.71 1.70
N LEU A 84 13.74 3.43 1.76
CA LEU A 84 14.76 4.46 1.98
C LEU A 84 14.87 5.44 0.80
N VAL A 85 14.85 4.94 -0.44
CA VAL A 85 14.93 5.80 -1.65
C VAL A 85 13.69 6.68 -1.80
N SER A 86 12.49 6.12 -1.62
CA SER A 86 11.24 6.88 -1.70
C SER A 86 11.13 7.90 -0.56
N GLY A 87 11.48 7.53 0.68
CA GLY A 87 11.51 8.45 1.82
C GLY A 87 12.48 9.62 1.62
N PHE A 88 13.69 9.36 1.12
CA PHE A 88 14.66 10.41 0.80
C PHE A 88 14.14 11.36 -0.29
N LEU A 89 13.53 10.82 -1.36
CA LEU A 89 12.95 11.64 -2.43
C LEU A 89 11.85 12.57 -1.90
N CYS A 90 10.95 12.06 -1.04
CA CYS A 90 9.91 12.86 -0.40
C CYS A 90 10.49 13.97 0.49
N LEU A 91 11.55 13.70 1.26
CA LEU A 91 12.23 14.71 2.08
C LEU A 91 12.90 15.80 1.23
N VAL A 92 13.49 15.46 0.08
CA VAL A 92 14.07 16.43 -0.86
C VAL A 92 12.98 17.33 -1.47
N VAL A 93 11.83 16.76 -1.85
CA VAL A 93 10.68 17.53 -2.36
C VAL A 93 10.10 18.45 -1.28
N LEU A 94 9.87 17.95 -0.06
CA LEU A 94 9.40 18.78 1.05
C LEU A 94 10.37 19.92 1.36
N ALA A 95 11.67 19.65 1.41
CA ALA A 95 12.69 20.67 1.62
C ALA A 95 12.75 21.71 0.47
N SER A 96 12.49 21.32 -0.77
CA SER A 96 12.47 22.27 -1.91
C SER A 96 11.24 23.18 -1.86
N LEU A 97 10.06 22.64 -1.52
CA LEU A 97 8.83 23.42 -1.32
C LEU A 97 8.95 24.39 -0.15
N LEU A 98 9.48 23.96 0.99
CA LEU A 98 9.73 24.83 2.15
C LEU A 98 10.75 25.92 1.85
N ARG A 99 11.79 25.64 1.05
CA ARG A 99 12.76 26.65 0.56
C ARG A 99 12.10 27.66 -0.39
N ARG A 100 11.19 27.22 -1.27
CA ARG A 100 10.44 28.10 -2.16
C ARG A 100 9.52 29.04 -1.38
N GLN A 101 8.70 28.50 -0.48
CA GLN A 101 7.82 29.28 0.39
C GLN A 101 8.57 30.29 1.26
N ARG A 102 9.75 29.93 1.79
CA ARG A 102 10.61 30.88 2.51
C ARG A 102 11.16 32.00 1.63
N LYS A 103 11.47 31.74 0.35
CA LYS A 103 11.86 32.80 -0.59
C LYS A 103 10.70 33.74 -0.87
N GLU A 104 9.52 33.20 -1.23
CA GLU A 104 8.32 33.98 -1.52
C GLU A 104 7.92 34.88 -0.32
N LEU A 105 8.00 34.35 0.91
CA LEU A 105 7.76 35.12 2.14
C LEU A 105 8.83 36.17 2.42
N GLN A 106 10.11 35.87 2.19
CA GLN A 106 11.21 36.81 2.45
C GLN A 106 11.27 37.93 1.40
N GLU A 107 10.87 37.65 0.16
CA GLU A 107 10.70 38.63 -0.92
C GLU A 107 9.53 39.58 -0.61
N TYR A 108 8.39 39.04 -0.14
CA TYR A 108 7.27 39.84 0.36
C TYR A 108 7.68 40.76 1.53
N LEU A 109 8.37 40.22 2.54
CA LEU A 109 8.83 41.00 3.71
C LEU A 109 9.87 42.08 3.34
N SER A 110 10.71 41.83 2.32
CA SER A 110 11.63 42.84 1.80
C SER A 110 10.85 43.97 1.12
N ALA A 111 9.90 43.64 0.24
CA ALA A 111 9.08 44.63 -0.46
C ALA A 111 8.21 45.48 0.50
N GLU A 112 7.70 44.87 1.58
CA GLU A 112 7.00 45.59 2.65
C GLU A 112 7.96 46.55 3.40
N SER A 113 9.17 46.11 3.74
CA SER A 113 10.20 46.97 4.35
C SER A 113 10.60 48.14 3.44
N ASP A 114 10.81 47.89 2.14
CA ASP A 114 11.17 48.91 1.15
C ASP A 114 10.04 49.93 0.94
N ALA A 115 8.78 49.49 1.02
CA ALA A 115 7.61 50.37 0.97
C ALA A 115 7.53 51.28 2.21
N TYR A 116 7.72 50.74 3.42
CA TYR A 116 7.79 51.54 4.64
C TYR A 116 8.97 52.52 4.63
N ASP A 117 10.13 52.13 4.13
CA ASP A 117 11.29 53.02 4.00
C ASP A 117 11.01 54.16 2.99
N THR A 118 10.43 53.84 1.84
CA THR A 118 10.11 54.82 0.78
C THR A 118 9.09 55.86 1.24
N VAL A 119 8.03 55.43 1.95
CA VAL A 119 7.01 56.34 2.49
C VAL A 119 7.49 57.03 3.78
N GLY A 120 8.29 56.35 4.60
CA GLY A 120 8.65 56.75 5.96
C GLY A 120 9.92 57.58 6.10
N LYS A 121 10.84 57.60 5.13
CA LYS A 121 12.10 58.37 5.24
C LYS A 121 12.07 59.77 4.63
N ASN A 122 11.11 60.08 3.75
CA ASN A 122 11.05 61.38 3.04
C ASN A 122 9.64 62.00 2.93
N SER A 123 8.60 61.44 3.55
CA SER A 123 7.26 62.08 3.50
C SER A 123 7.02 63.06 4.66
N VAL A 124 6.25 64.12 4.36
CA VAL A 124 5.89 65.18 5.34
C VAL A 124 5.08 64.62 6.52
N TYR A 125 4.36 63.51 6.32
CA TYR A 125 3.54 62.86 7.35
C TYR A 125 4.35 62.29 8.52
N CYS A 126 5.67 62.09 8.37
CA CYS A 126 6.51 61.57 9.46
C CYS A 126 6.65 62.54 10.64
N PHE A 127 6.37 63.84 10.47
CA PHE A 127 6.27 64.76 11.59
C PHE A 127 4.94 64.60 12.36
N PHE A 128 3.82 64.47 11.63
CA PHE A 128 2.48 64.28 12.20
C PHE A 128 2.26 62.91 12.89
N LEU A 129 3.01 61.87 12.49
CA LEU A 129 2.93 60.53 13.06
C LEU A 129 4.03 60.24 14.11
N SER A 130 4.85 61.23 14.46
CA SER A 130 5.92 61.09 15.46
C SER A 130 5.42 61.41 16.87
N ASN A 131 5.78 60.59 17.85
CA ASN A 131 5.55 60.88 19.27
C ASN A 131 6.54 61.90 19.86
N SER A 132 7.46 62.47 19.07
CA SER A 132 8.38 63.50 19.56
C SER A 132 7.76 64.89 19.48
N ILE A 133 7.65 65.58 20.62
CA ILE A 133 7.15 66.97 20.70
C ILE A 133 7.92 67.90 19.75
N THR A 134 9.21 67.68 19.53
CA THR A 134 10.02 68.47 18.59
C THR A 134 9.60 68.30 17.13
N ALA A 135 8.95 67.19 16.76
CA ALA A 135 8.43 66.98 15.41
C ALA A 135 7.14 67.78 15.17
N TRP A 136 6.26 67.86 16.18
CA TRP A 136 5.02 68.65 16.14
C TRP A 136 5.25 70.17 16.06
N VAL A 137 6.45 70.65 16.41
CA VAL A 137 6.86 72.06 16.33
C VAL A 137 7.53 72.39 14.99
N LEU A 138 7.84 71.38 14.16
CA LEU A 138 8.46 71.52 12.83
C LEU A 138 7.50 71.19 11.67
N ALA A 139 6.23 70.88 11.98
CA ALA A 139 5.16 70.57 11.03
C ALA A 139 4.31 71.80 10.68
#